data_AF-A0A4Z2EJF7-F1
#
_entry.id   AF-A0A4Z2EJF7-F1
#
_cell.length_a   1.000
_cell.length_b   1.000
_cell.length_c   1.000
_cell.angle_alpha   90.00
_cell.angle_beta   90.00
_cell.angle_gamma   90.00
#
_symmetry.space_group_name_H-M   'P 1'
#
loop_
_entity.id
_entity.type
_entity.pdbx_description
1 polymer ?
#
loop_
_entity_poly.entity_id
_entity_poly.type
_entity_poly.pdbx_seq_one_letter_code
_entity_poly.pdbx_strand_id
1 'polypeptide(L)'
;MLGQAVLVLDQTDMVLEVLFRELEPRQTALRHLIHYLTETRDQTLLLELLRALGRTEDVALLQYKEHLSIAEDNKRRDFLKSCLSLPFSPEDSTHVQDHYTLLERQVLIQATDQPTERGGKVERALILNTPLITTLDYCCLYHYTEPEGTFSSPLNIRQTFKISEKQYFVTALAARAKLKAWPDVDALFTSRNWLGFTRKKSPLGFQRVVDILQKNSAPTQVLQVYVALVDDAELRIALAQRHKCHDIVINTYRDLKDRQQLLGYRAKVERGSGEERKIDELLNNLQIRWKN
;
A
#
# COMPACT_ATOMS: atom_id res chain seq x y z
N MET A 1 -15.34 25.89 54.17
CA MET A 1 -14.18 25.52 53.33
C MET A 1 -14.50 25.44 51.84
N LEU A 2 -15.73 25.13 51.40
CA LEU A 2 -16.06 25.09 49.95
C LEU A 2 -16.02 26.47 49.25
N GLY A 3 -16.42 27.56 49.92
CA GLY A 3 -16.48 28.90 49.30
C GLY A 3 -15.12 29.56 49.04
N GLN A 4 -14.08 29.25 49.82
CA GLN A 4 -12.72 29.78 49.59
C GLN A 4 -12.00 29.07 48.45
N ALA A 5 -12.23 27.76 48.26
CA ALA A 5 -11.69 27.02 47.13
C ALA A 5 -12.27 27.52 45.80
N VAL A 6 -13.58 27.81 45.77
CA VAL A 6 -14.25 28.36 44.57
C VAL A 6 -13.72 29.76 44.23
N LEU A 7 -13.55 30.65 45.21
CA LEU A 7 -13.01 32.01 44.98
C LEU A 7 -11.54 32.01 44.52
N VAL A 8 -10.72 31.09 45.04
CA VAL A 8 -9.31 30.98 44.62
C VAL A 8 -9.21 30.37 43.22
N LEU A 9 -10.02 29.36 42.89
CA LEU A 9 -10.09 28.80 41.54
C LEU A 9 -10.55 29.86 40.53
N ASP A 10 -11.62 30.60 40.85
CA ASP A 10 -12.19 31.67 40.02
C ASP A 10 -11.20 32.83 39.78
N GLN A 11 -10.42 33.20 40.80
CA GLN A 11 -9.34 34.19 40.63
C GLN A 11 -8.18 33.69 39.76
N THR A 12 -7.86 32.40 39.83
CA THR A 12 -6.76 31.81 39.05
C THR A 12 -7.16 31.66 37.58
N ASP A 13 -8.39 31.24 37.32
CA ASP A 13 -8.98 31.11 36.00
C ASP A 13 -9.11 32.49 35.32
N MET A 14 -9.57 33.51 36.05
CA MET A 14 -9.64 34.88 35.55
C MET A 14 -8.26 35.45 35.18
N VAL A 15 -7.21 35.11 35.94
CA VAL A 15 -5.83 35.52 35.63
C VAL A 15 -5.31 34.81 34.37
N LEU A 16 -5.63 33.53 34.19
CA LEU A 16 -5.28 32.77 33.00
C LEU A 16 -5.97 33.30 31.74
N GLU A 17 -7.26 33.61 31.81
CA GLU A 17 -7.99 34.21 30.68
C GLU A 17 -7.38 35.55 30.24
N VAL A 18 -7.04 36.41 31.21
CA VAL A 18 -6.38 37.70 30.92
C VAL A 18 -4.99 37.47 30.29
N LEU A 19 -4.21 36.53 30.83
CA LEU A 19 -2.90 36.18 30.27
C LEU A 19 -3.02 35.68 28.83
N PHE A 20 -3.98 34.79 28.54
CA PHE A 20 -4.19 34.24 27.21
C PHE A 20 -4.59 35.32 26.20
N ARG A 21 -5.49 36.24 26.59
CA ARG A 21 -5.87 37.38 25.76
C ARG A 21 -4.70 38.32 25.46
N GLU A 22 -3.80 38.53 26.42
CA GLU A 22 -2.58 39.31 26.21
C GLU A 22 -1.56 38.58 25.33
N LEU A 23 -1.52 37.25 25.35
CA LEU A 23 -0.59 36.48 24.51
C LEU A 23 -1.03 36.40 23.04
N GLU A 24 -2.33 36.50 22.74
CA GLU A 24 -2.88 36.42 21.40
C GLU A 24 -2.19 37.38 20.38
N PRO A 25 -2.01 38.68 20.64
CA PRO A 25 -1.29 39.56 19.71
C PRO A 25 0.23 39.30 19.67
N ARG A 26 0.79 38.58 20.64
CA ARG A 26 2.24 38.38 20.83
C ARG A 26 2.67 37.00 20.33
N GLN A 27 2.53 36.77 19.03
CA GLN A 27 2.71 35.47 18.37
C GLN A 27 4.02 34.74 18.72
N THR A 28 5.15 35.44 18.87
CA THR A 28 6.43 34.83 19.27
C THR A 28 6.36 34.27 20.69
N ALA A 29 5.84 35.05 21.65
CA ALA A 29 5.69 34.61 23.05
C ALA A 29 4.69 33.45 23.16
N LEU A 30 3.59 33.52 22.42
CA LEU A 30 2.60 32.44 22.35
C LEU A 30 3.21 31.13 21.82
N ARG A 31 4.00 31.19 20.75
CA ARG A 31 4.72 30.02 20.22
C ARG A 31 5.68 29.42 21.24
N HIS A 32 6.43 30.26 21.96
CA HIS A 32 7.31 29.79 23.03
C HIS A 32 6.54 29.13 24.17
N LEU A 33 5.40 29.68 24.59
CA LEU A 33 4.56 29.08 25.62
C LEU A 33 3.99 27.74 25.17
N ILE A 34 3.41 27.66 23.98
CA ILE A 34 2.89 26.40 23.43
C ILE A 34 3.99 25.34 23.36
N HIS A 35 5.18 25.72 22.87
CA HIS A 35 6.32 24.82 22.81
C HIS A 35 6.73 24.35 24.20
N TYR A 36 6.87 25.27 25.16
CA TYR A 36 7.19 24.94 26.55
C TYR A 36 6.17 23.96 27.16
N LEU A 37 4.87 24.23 27.06
CA LEU A 37 3.81 23.36 27.59
C LEU A 37 3.81 21.98 26.91
N THR A 38 4.13 21.93 25.62
CA THR A 38 4.27 20.67 24.88
C THR A 38 5.45 19.84 25.40
N GLU A 39 6.61 20.49 25.61
CA GLU A 39 7.83 19.83 26.11
C GLU A 39 7.68 19.37 27.56
N THR A 40 7.05 20.18 28.43
CA THR A 40 6.80 19.83 29.83
C THR A 40 5.62 18.87 30.02
N ARG A 41 4.88 18.57 28.94
CA ARG A 41 3.67 17.73 28.93
C ARG A 41 2.55 18.25 29.84
N ASP A 42 2.47 19.57 30.04
CA ASP A 42 1.35 20.20 30.73
C ASP A 42 0.15 20.31 29.80
N GLN A 43 -0.50 19.15 29.56
CA GLN A 43 -1.59 19.03 28.60
C GLN A 43 -2.85 19.78 29.02
N THR A 44 -3.12 19.86 30.33
CA THR A 44 -4.29 20.57 30.86
C THR A 44 -4.22 22.05 30.51
N LEU A 45 -3.10 22.70 30.85
CA LEU A 45 -2.90 24.11 30.57
C LEU A 45 -2.79 24.40 29.06
N LEU A 46 -2.19 23.48 28.29
CA LEU A 46 -2.14 23.59 26.83
C LEU A 46 -3.54 23.54 26.20
N LEU A 47 -4.41 22.64 26.66
CA LEU A 47 -5.80 22.55 26.18
C LEU A 47 -6.60 23.80 26.54
N GLU A 48 -6.43 24.32 27.76
CA GLU A 48 -7.09 25.56 28.20
C GLU A 48 -6.64 26.76 27.35
N LEU A 49 -5.34 26.91 27.13
CA LEU A 49 -4.78 27.95 26.25
C LEU A 49 -5.37 27.86 24.84
N LEU A 50 -5.39 26.67 24.24
CA LEU A 50 -5.90 26.49 22.87
C LEU A 50 -7.41 26.77 22.80
N ARG A 51 -8.19 26.38 23.81
CA ARG A 51 -9.63 26.71 23.89
C ARG A 51 -9.86 28.22 24.00
N ALA A 52 -9.11 28.89 24.87
CA ALA A 52 -9.24 30.34 25.08
C ALA A 52 -8.90 31.14 23.81
N LEU A 53 -7.98 30.64 22.99
CA LEU A 53 -7.61 31.22 21.69
C LEU A 53 -8.55 30.81 20.54
N GLY A 54 -9.62 30.05 20.81
CA GLY A 54 -10.53 29.56 19.77
C GLY A 54 -9.90 28.55 18.81
N ARG A 55 -8.75 27.95 19.16
CA ARG A 55 -8.00 27.00 18.32
C ARG A 55 -8.56 25.59 18.43
N THR A 56 -9.81 25.42 18.03
CA THR A 56 -10.59 24.17 18.20
C THR A 56 -9.99 22.97 17.49
N GLU A 57 -9.37 23.16 16.31
CA GLU A 57 -8.71 22.09 15.57
C GLU A 57 -7.47 21.56 16.31
N ASP A 58 -6.67 22.46 16.90
CA ASP A 58 -5.50 22.07 17.70
C ASP A 58 -5.91 21.32 18.97
N VAL A 59 -7.02 21.72 19.60
CA VAL A 59 -7.63 20.99 20.72
C VAL A 59 -8.02 19.57 20.28
N ALA A 60 -8.73 19.44 19.16
CA ALA A 60 -9.16 18.16 18.63
C ALA A 60 -7.97 17.25 18.28
N LEU A 61 -6.93 17.78 17.65
CA LEU A 61 -5.70 17.05 17.32
C LEU A 61 -4.94 16.60 18.56
N LEU A 62 -4.82 17.47 19.58
CA LEU A 62 -4.15 17.14 20.84
C LEU A 62 -4.89 16.01 21.56
N GLN A 63 -6.23 16.07 21.62
CA GLN A 63 -7.05 15.00 22.19
C GLN A 63 -6.93 13.71 21.38
N TYR A 64 -6.98 13.77 20.05
CA TYR A 64 -6.84 12.59 19.21
C TYR A 64 -5.49 11.88 19.39
N LYS A 65 -4.39 12.63 19.60
CA LYS A 65 -3.05 12.07 19.83
C LYS A 65 -2.98 11.10 21.01
N GLU A 66 -3.90 11.20 21.97
CA GLU A 66 -3.94 10.32 23.14
C GLU A 66 -4.10 8.84 22.78
N HIS A 67 -4.66 8.50 21.60
CA HIS A 67 -4.76 7.11 21.13
C HIS A 67 -3.39 6.39 21.08
N LEU A 68 -2.30 7.14 20.87
CA LEU A 68 -0.93 6.61 20.82
C LEU A 68 -0.47 6.05 22.17
N SER A 69 -1.06 6.50 23.27
CA SER A 69 -0.72 6.04 24.63
C SER A 69 -1.53 4.81 25.07
N ILE A 70 -2.62 4.48 24.36
CA ILE A 70 -3.53 3.41 24.74
C ILE A 70 -2.96 2.07 24.26
N ALA A 71 -2.52 1.19 25.18
CA ALA A 71 -1.87 -0.07 24.81
C ALA A 71 -2.84 -1.14 24.24
N GLU A 72 -4.07 -1.20 24.73
CA GLU A 72 -5.03 -2.25 24.37
C GLU A 72 -5.88 -1.84 23.15
N ASP A 73 -5.90 -2.67 22.11
CA ASP A 73 -6.49 -2.31 20.81
C ASP A 73 -7.99 -2.07 20.85
N ASN A 74 -8.75 -2.83 21.67
CA ASN A 74 -10.18 -2.60 21.85
C ASN A 74 -10.45 -1.24 22.51
N LYS A 75 -9.67 -0.89 23.54
CA LYS A 75 -9.76 0.43 24.20
C LYS A 75 -9.36 1.54 23.24
N ARG A 76 -8.32 1.33 22.42
CA ARG A 76 -7.89 2.30 21.41
C ARG A 76 -8.98 2.51 20.36
N ARG A 77 -9.64 1.45 19.89
CA ARG A 77 -10.80 1.54 18.99
C ARG A 77 -11.94 2.33 19.60
N ASP A 78 -12.31 2.04 20.84
CA ASP A 78 -13.41 2.74 21.51
C ASP A 78 -13.09 4.21 21.76
N PHE A 79 -11.82 4.51 22.06
CA PHE A 79 -11.32 5.89 22.13
C PHE A 79 -11.41 6.60 20.78
N LEU A 80 -10.92 5.99 19.70
CA LEU A 80 -11.02 6.57 18.35
C LEU A 80 -12.49 6.81 17.93
N LYS A 81 -13.42 5.95 18.35
CA LYS A 81 -14.86 6.17 18.16
C LYS A 81 -15.33 7.44 18.83
N SER A 82 -14.86 7.70 20.06
CA SER A 82 -15.17 8.93 20.78
C SER A 82 -14.58 10.17 20.09
N CYS A 83 -13.44 10.04 19.40
CA CYS A 83 -12.83 11.13 18.64
C CYS A 83 -13.69 11.59 17.45
N LEU A 84 -14.64 10.79 16.97
CA LEU A 84 -15.52 11.16 15.85
C LEU A 84 -16.44 12.35 16.17
N SER A 85 -16.66 12.67 17.46
CA SER A 85 -17.44 13.84 17.88
C SER A 85 -16.59 15.11 18.08
N LEU A 86 -15.26 15.01 17.93
CA LEU A 86 -14.38 16.17 18.08
C LEU A 86 -14.54 17.13 16.88
N PRO A 87 -14.36 18.45 17.11
CA PRO A 87 -14.59 19.48 16.11
C PRO A 87 -13.40 19.58 15.13
N PHE A 88 -13.16 18.52 14.36
CA PHE A 88 -12.17 18.51 13.29
C PHE A 88 -12.64 19.33 12.09
N SER A 89 -11.66 19.74 11.27
CA SER A 89 -11.93 20.15 9.89
C SER A 89 -12.65 19.01 9.14
N PRO A 90 -13.43 19.29 8.08
CA PRO A 90 -14.07 18.24 7.29
C PRO A 90 -13.07 17.21 6.74
N GLU A 91 -11.86 17.64 6.35
CA GLU A 91 -10.81 16.76 5.87
C GLU A 91 -10.29 15.85 6.99
N ASP A 92 -9.90 16.41 8.14
CA ASP A 92 -9.39 15.62 9.26
C ASP A 92 -10.44 14.66 9.82
N SER A 93 -11.71 15.08 9.86
CA SER A 93 -12.82 14.23 10.26
C SER A 93 -12.92 12.97 9.40
N THR A 94 -12.66 13.08 8.09
CA THR A 94 -12.64 11.89 7.21
C THR A 94 -11.45 10.97 7.52
N HIS A 95 -10.27 11.53 7.85
CA HIS A 95 -9.10 10.74 8.23
C HIS A 95 -9.28 10.00 9.56
N VAL A 96 -9.89 10.64 10.57
CA VAL A 96 -10.20 10.01 11.86
C VAL A 96 -11.25 8.92 11.68
N GLN A 97 -12.28 9.16 10.85
CA GLN A 97 -13.28 8.17 10.50
C GLN A 97 -12.65 6.95 9.81
N ASP A 98 -11.79 7.16 8.82
CA ASP A 98 -11.07 6.08 8.13
C ASP A 98 -10.17 5.30 9.10
N HIS A 99 -9.49 5.97 10.03
CA HIS A 99 -8.66 5.31 11.03
C HIS A 99 -9.50 4.42 11.96
N TYR A 100 -10.61 4.93 12.49
CA TYR A 100 -11.55 4.13 13.30
C TYR A 100 -12.06 2.92 12.51
N THR A 101 -12.54 3.14 11.29
CA THR A 101 -13.08 2.08 10.43
C THR A 101 -12.03 1.02 10.09
N LEU A 102 -10.77 1.42 9.87
CA LEU A 102 -9.67 0.48 9.65
C LEU A 102 -9.41 -0.38 10.90
N LEU A 103 -9.30 0.23 12.07
CA LEU A 103 -9.02 -0.52 13.30
C LEU A 103 -10.16 -1.46 13.67
N GLU A 104 -11.42 -1.00 13.51
CA GLU A 104 -12.60 -1.84 13.71
C GLU A 104 -12.56 -3.09 12.83
N ARG A 105 -12.20 -2.93 11.54
CA ARG A 105 -12.03 -4.06 10.62
C ARG A 105 -10.87 -4.97 11.01
N GLN A 106 -9.72 -4.41 11.38
CA GLN A 106 -8.56 -5.19 11.80
C GLN A 106 -8.90 -6.06 13.01
N VAL A 107 -9.67 -5.54 13.98
CA VAL A 107 -10.17 -6.32 15.13
C VAL A 107 -11.03 -7.50 14.68
N LEU A 108 -11.98 -7.29 13.76
CA LEU A 108 -12.86 -8.36 13.26
C LEU A 108 -12.10 -9.45 12.48
N ILE A 109 -11.19 -9.04 11.60
CA ILE A 109 -10.36 -9.94 10.81
C ILE A 109 -9.46 -10.75 11.73
N GLN A 110 -8.76 -10.10 12.67
CA GLN A 110 -7.87 -10.77 13.63
C GLN A 110 -8.63 -11.77 14.50
N ALA A 111 -9.83 -11.43 14.97
CA ALA A 111 -10.66 -12.34 15.76
C ALA A 111 -11.08 -13.59 14.95
N THR A 112 -11.38 -13.41 13.67
CA THR A 112 -11.73 -14.52 12.75
C THR A 112 -10.52 -15.38 12.41
N ASP A 113 -9.33 -14.78 12.36
CA ASP A 113 -8.10 -15.42 11.95
C ASP A 113 -7.31 -16.08 13.08
N GLN A 114 -7.66 -15.83 14.34
CA GLN A 114 -7.05 -16.50 15.48
C GLN A 114 -7.10 -18.02 15.28
N PRO A 115 -6.00 -18.74 15.57
CA PRO A 115 -5.96 -20.18 15.41
C PRO A 115 -7.02 -20.79 16.33
N THR A 116 -8.12 -21.27 15.74
CA THR A 116 -8.92 -22.29 16.41
C THR A 116 -7.97 -23.44 16.69
N GLU A 117 -7.91 -23.95 17.92
CA GLU A 117 -6.94 -24.96 18.40
C GLU A 117 -6.91 -26.30 17.62
N ARG A 118 -7.61 -26.38 16.48
CA ARG A 118 -7.73 -27.56 15.64
C ARG A 118 -7.08 -27.30 14.28
N GLY A 119 -5.79 -27.66 14.20
CA GLY A 119 -5.15 -28.07 12.97
C GLY A 119 -4.28 -27.01 12.30
N GLY A 120 -2.98 -27.05 12.62
CA GLY A 120 -1.86 -26.83 11.68
C GLY A 120 -1.91 -25.61 10.76
N LYS A 121 -2.58 -24.51 11.12
CA LYS A 121 -2.54 -23.27 10.33
C LYS A 121 -1.22 -22.56 10.55
N VAL A 122 -0.66 -22.08 9.44
CA VAL A 122 0.46 -21.12 9.40
C VAL A 122 0.12 -19.95 10.32
N GLU A 123 1.04 -19.61 11.22
CA GLU A 123 0.92 -18.46 12.11
C GLU A 123 0.75 -17.18 11.28
N ARG A 124 -0.42 -16.55 11.40
CA ARG A 124 -0.75 -15.32 10.67
C ARG A 124 -0.24 -14.12 11.45
N ALA A 125 0.33 -13.15 10.74
CA ALA A 125 0.84 -11.92 11.34
C ALA A 125 -0.29 -11.11 12.00
N LEU A 126 0.03 -10.39 13.07
CA LEU A 126 -0.89 -9.42 13.67
C LEU A 126 -1.07 -8.21 12.75
N ILE A 127 -2.33 -7.79 12.54
CA ILE A 127 -2.66 -6.65 11.66
C ILE A 127 -3.10 -5.39 12.39
N LEU A 128 -3.33 -5.47 13.70
CA LEU A 128 -3.85 -4.37 14.51
C LEU A 128 -2.90 -3.17 14.46
N ASN A 129 -3.45 -1.99 14.17
CA ASN A 129 -2.74 -0.71 14.04
C ASN A 129 -1.69 -0.67 12.93
N THR A 130 -1.73 -1.62 12.00
CA THR A 130 -0.90 -1.54 10.81
C THR A 130 -1.48 -0.53 9.82
N PRO A 131 -0.64 0.13 9.00
CA PRO A 131 -1.13 1.02 7.96
C PRO A 131 -2.09 0.30 6.99
N LEU A 132 -3.05 1.03 6.42
CA LEU A 132 -4.04 0.51 5.46
C LEU A 132 -3.43 -0.38 4.36
N ILE A 133 -2.30 0.04 3.77
CA ILE A 133 -1.65 -0.71 2.70
C ILE A 133 -1.09 -2.06 3.18
N THR A 134 -0.68 -2.14 4.44
CA THR A 134 -0.21 -3.37 5.09
C THR A 134 -1.38 -4.30 5.39
N THR A 135 -2.51 -3.74 5.83
CA THR A 135 -3.76 -4.51 5.97
C THR A 135 -4.26 -5.04 4.63
N LEU A 136 -4.17 -4.25 3.56
CA LEU A 136 -4.49 -4.71 2.21
C LEU A 136 -3.54 -5.84 1.76
N ASP A 137 -2.22 -5.71 1.97
CA ASP A 137 -1.26 -6.78 1.68
C ASP A 137 -1.61 -8.08 2.41
N TYR A 138 -1.89 -7.99 3.71
CA TYR A 138 -2.36 -9.12 4.52
C TYR A 138 -3.60 -9.79 3.92
N CYS A 139 -4.60 -8.99 3.56
CA CYS A 139 -5.83 -9.50 2.95
C CYS A 139 -5.57 -10.14 1.58
N CYS A 140 -4.67 -9.57 0.78
CA CYS A 140 -4.24 -10.17 -0.48
C CYS A 140 -3.43 -11.47 -0.28
N LEU A 141 -2.78 -11.67 0.86
CA LEU A 141 -2.09 -12.91 1.19
C LEU A 141 -3.09 -14.00 1.62
N TYR A 142 -3.97 -13.68 2.56
CA TYR A 142 -4.75 -14.71 3.28
C TYR A 142 -6.23 -14.81 2.90
N HIS A 143 -6.79 -13.79 2.23
CA HIS A 143 -8.23 -13.63 1.97
C HIS A 143 -8.54 -13.23 0.52
N TYR A 144 -7.61 -13.43 -0.40
CA TYR A 144 -7.70 -12.90 -1.76
C TYR A 144 -8.95 -13.33 -2.54
N THR A 145 -9.41 -14.56 -2.31
CA THR A 145 -10.57 -15.14 -3.00
C THR A 145 -11.88 -14.94 -2.25
N GLU A 146 -11.87 -14.19 -1.14
CA GLU A 146 -13.08 -13.97 -0.37
C GLU A 146 -14.05 -13.01 -1.08
N PRO A 147 -15.37 -13.26 -0.99
CA PRO A 147 -16.38 -12.42 -1.61
C PRO A 147 -16.31 -10.97 -1.14
N GLU A 148 -16.63 -10.02 -2.02
CA GLU A 148 -16.61 -8.56 -1.71
C GLU A 148 -17.50 -8.16 -0.52
N GLY A 149 -18.45 -8.99 -0.11
CA GLY A 149 -19.28 -8.77 1.07
C GLY A 149 -18.56 -8.99 2.41
N THR A 150 -17.32 -9.50 2.40
CA THR A 150 -16.54 -9.77 3.61
C THR A 150 -15.55 -8.64 3.92
N PHE A 151 -15.35 -8.32 5.21
CA PHE A 151 -14.45 -7.24 5.63
C PHE A 151 -12.97 -7.50 5.29
N SER A 152 -12.57 -8.78 5.23
CA SER A 152 -11.24 -9.25 4.85
C SER A 152 -11.00 -9.32 3.34
N SER A 153 -12.05 -9.15 2.50
CA SER A 153 -11.86 -9.14 1.05
C SER A 153 -11.02 -7.94 0.60
N PRO A 154 -9.94 -8.14 -0.18
CA PRO A 154 -9.13 -7.04 -0.70
C PRO A 154 -9.93 -6.04 -1.54
N LEU A 155 -10.95 -6.52 -2.26
CA LEU A 155 -11.83 -5.67 -3.07
C LEU A 155 -12.72 -4.80 -2.19
N ASN A 156 -13.24 -5.34 -1.08
CA ASN A 156 -14.00 -4.58 -0.09
C ASN A 156 -13.15 -3.46 0.55
N ILE A 157 -11.92 -3.78 0.93
CA ILE A 157 -10.97 -2.81 1.49
C ILE A 157 -10.70 -1.71 0.48
N ARG A 158 -10.42 -2.07 -0.79
CA ARG A 158 -10.21 -1.10 -1.86
C ARG A 158 -11.39 -0.15 -2.01
N GLN A 159 -12.61 -0.67 -2.07
CA GLN A 159 -13.83 0.13 -2.25
C GLN A 159 -14.07 1.06 -1.06
N THR A 160 -13.91 0.54 0.16
CA THR A 160 -14.18 1.28 1.40
C THR A 160 -13.25 2.47 1.56
N PHE A 161 -11.94 2.24 1.43
CA PHE A 161 -10.91 3.26 1.66
C PHE A 161 -10.48 3.95 0.36
N LYS A 162 -11.26 3.79 -0.72
CA LYS A 162 -11.05 4.43 -2.03
C LYS A 162 -9.61 4.25 -2.55
N ILE A 163 -9.02 3.07 -2.34
CA ILE A 163 -7.64 2.78 -2.76
C ILE A 163 -7.59 2.81 -4.28
N SER A 164 -6.63 3.56 -4.83
CA SER A 164 -6.47 3.69 -6.29
C SER A 164 -6.23 2.33 -6.94
N GLU A 165 -6.66 2.18 -8.20
CA GLU A 165 -6.42 0.95 -8.97
C GLU A 165 -4.94 0.55 -8.99
N LYS A 166 -4.05 1.54 -9.15
CA LYS A 166 -2.60 1.32 -9.18
C LYS A 166 -2.06 0.81 -7.84
N GLN A 167 -2.47 1.39 -6.71
CA GLN A 167 -2.05 0.93 -5.38
C GLN A 167 -2.57 -0.47 -5.08
N TYR A 168 -3.84 -0.73 -5.39
CA TYR A 168 -4.43 -2.07 -5.24
C TYR A 168 -3.68 -3.09 -6.07
N PHE A 169 -3.48 -2.80 -7.37
CA PHE A 169 -2.82 -3.71 -8.31
C PHE A 169 -1.39 -4.05 -7.88
N VAL A 170 -0.58 -3.06 -7.49
CA VAL A 170 0.80 -3.30 -7.02
C VAL A 170 0.81 -4.21 -5.78
N THR A 171 -0.09 -3.94 -4.83
CA THR A 171 -0.16 -4.67 -3.57
C THR A 171 -0.61 -6.11 -3.79
N ALA A 172 -1.70 -6.30 -4.55
CA ALA A 172 -2.21 -7.62 -4.91
C ALA A 172 -1.16 -8.42 -5.71
N LEU A 173 -0.52 -7.81 -6.72
CA LEU A 173 0.50 -8.46 -7.53
C LEU A 173 1.66 -8.97 -6.67
N ALA A 174 2.19 -8.13 -5.77
CA ALA A 174 3.28 -8.49 -4.89
C ALA A 174 2.88 -9.62 -3.92
N ALA A 175 1.72 -9.50 -3.26
CA ALA A 175 1.21 -10.50 -2.33
C ALA A 175 0.97 -11.86 -3.00
N ARG A 176 0.28 -11.89 -4.16
CA ARG A 176 0.03 -13.14 -4.90
C ARG A 176 1.32 -13.76 -5.44
N ALA A 177 2.28 -12.94 -5.89
CA ALA A 177 3.59 -13.42 -6.32
C ALA A 177 4.40 -14.01 -5.16
N LYS A 178 4.34 -13.42 -3.96
CA LYS A 178 4.99 -13.95 -2.75
C LYS A 178 4.50 -15.37 -2.40
N LEU A 179 3.22 -15.64 -2.65
CA LEU A 179 2.61 -16.97 -2.49
C LEU A 179 2.82 -17.90 -3.69
N LYS A 180 3.50 -17.42 -4.75
CA LYS A 180 3.66 -18.13 -6.02
C LYS A 180 2.32 -18.56 -6.64
N ALA A 181 1.26 -17.80 -6.36
CA ALA A 181 -0.08 -18.04 -6.86
C ALA A 181 -0.20 -17.50 -8.30
N TRP A 182 0.55 -18.10 -9.23
CA TRP A 182 0.64 -17.63 -10.62
C TRP A 182 -0.69 -17.52 -11.37
N PRO A 183 -1.69 -18.41 -11.15
CA PRO A 183 -3.02 -18.23 -11.74
C PRO A 183 -3.68 -16.92 -11.31
N ASP A 184 -3.58 -16.56 -10.02
CA ASP A 184 -4.13 -15.30 -9.51
C ASP A 184 -3.36 -14.09 -10.04
N VAL A 185 -2.04 -14.21 -10.15
CA VAL A 185 -1.19 -13.21 -10.79
C VAL A 185 -1.66 -12.98 -12.24
N ASP A 186 -1.92 -14.03 -13.01
CA ASP A 186 -2.39 -13.91 -14.39
C ASP A 186 -3.77 -13.25 -14.49
N ALA A 187 -4.67 -13.62 -13.57
CA ALA A 187 -6.03 -13.11 -13.50
C ALA A 187 -6.08 -11.58 -13.27
N LEU A 188 -5.08 -11.00 -12.58
CA LEU A 188 -4.97 -9.54 -12.38
C LEU A 188 -4.87 -8.75 -13.70
N PHE A 189 -4.40 -9.38 -14.78
CA PHE A 189 -4.23 -8.72 -16.07
C PHE A 189 -5.40 -8.94 -17.02
N THR A 190 -6.29 -9.89 -16.72
CA THR A 190 -7.39 -10.24 -17.60
C THR A 190 -8.60 -9.33 -17.36
N SER A 191 -8.83 -8.38 -18.26
CA SER A 191 -10.13 -7.72 -18.39
C SER A 191 -10.97 -8.45 -19.43
N ARG A 192 -12.17 -8.91 -19.06
CA ARG A 192 -13.15 -9.40 -20.05
C ARG A 192 -13.68 -8.20 -20.84
N ASN A 193 -13.27 -8.06 -22.11
CA ASN A 193 -13.98 -7.17 -23.02
C ASN A 193 -15.28 -7.84 -23.47
N TRP A 194 -16.31 -7.04 -23.70
CA TRP A 194 -17.66 -7.49 -24.10
C TRP A 194 -17.68 -8.35 -25.39
N LEU A 195 -16.65 -8.29 -26.23
CA LEU A 195 -16.48 -9.09 -27.45
C LEU A 195 -15.70 -10.41 -27.26
N GLY A 196 -15.42 -10.81 -26.01
CA GLY A 196 -14.71 -12.07 -25.73
C GLY A 196 -13.21 -12.05 -25.98
N PHE A 197 -12.65 -10.98 -26.56
CA PHE A 197 -11.20 -10.80 -26.68
C PHE A 197 -10.56 -10.43 -25.34
N THR A 198 -9.78 -11.34 -24.76
CA THR A 198 -8.97 -11.09 -23.57
C THR A 198 -7.59 -10.57 -23.97
N ARG A 199 -7.37 -9.26 -23.85
CA ARG A 199 -6.02 -8.69 -23.90
C ARG A 199 -5.56 -8.38 -22.49
N LYS A 200 -4.36 -8.84 -22.13
CA LYS A 200 -3.73 -8.50 -20.85
C LYS A 200 -3.47 -7.00 -20.80
N LYS A 201 -4.00 -6.35 -19.77
CA LYS A 201 -3.77 -4.94 -19.47
C LYS A 201 -3.18 -4.80 -18.08
N SER A 202 -2.39 -3.76 -17.87
CA SER A 202 -1.87 -3.43 -16.55
C SER A 202 -1.94 -1.92 -16.33
N PRO A 203 -2.29 -1.46 -15.12
CA PRO A 203 -2.16 -0.05 -14.73
C PRO A 203 -0.68 0.38 -14.57
N LEU A 204 0.26 -0.54 -14.76
CA LEU A 204 1.70 -0.31 -14.80
C LEU A 204 2.26 -0.70 -16.17
N GLY A 205 3.41 -0.13 -16.55
CA GLY A 205 4.20 -0.70 -17.64
C GLY A 205 4.67 -2.12 -17.31
N PHE A 206 4.68 -3.02 -18.30
CA PHE A 206 5.06 -4.42 -18.09
C PHE A 206 6.52 -4.61 -17.60
N GLN A 207 7.42 -3.65 -17.86
CA GLN A 207 8.74 -3.63 -17.21
C GLN A 207 8.61 -3.65 -15.68
N ARG A 208 7.73 -2.82 -15.11
CA ARG A 208 7.57 -2.74 -13.66
C ARG A 208 6.91 -3.99 -13.09
N VAL A 209 6.04 -4.62 -13.87
CA VAL A 209 5.45 -5.93 -13.53
C VAL A 209 6.55 -6.98 -13.43
N VAL A 210 7.44 -7.06 -14.42
CA VAL A 210 8.59 -7.99 -14.42
C VAL A 210 9.49 -7.76 -13.21
N ASP A 211 9.79 -6.51 -12.84
CA ASP A 211 10.56 -6.20 -11.63
C ASP A 211 9.90 -6.74 -10.35
N ILE A 212 8.58 -6.55 -10.20
CA ILE A 212 7.83 -7.02 -9.02
C ILE A 212 7.84 -8.54 -8.94
N LEU A 213 7.62 -9.22 -10.07
CA LEU A 213 7.64 -10.68 -10.15
C LEU A 213 9.03 -11.24 -9.87
N GLN A 214 10.08 -10.62 -10.43
CA GLN A 214 11.46 -11.02 -10.18
C GLN A 214 11.85 -10.81 -8.71
N LYS A 215 11.46 -9.70 -8.08
CA LYS A 215 11.67 -9.46 -6.65
C LYS A 215 11.02 -10.54 -5.78
N ASN A 216 9.93 -11.15 -6.25
CA ASN A 216 9.23 -12.24 -5.59
C ASN A 216 9.63 -13.64 -6.12
N SER A 217 10.81 -13.76 -6.74
CA SER A 217 11.38 -15.04 -7.20
C SER A 217 10.48 -15.80 -8.19
N ALA A 218 9.78 -15.09 -9.07
CA ALA A 218 9.03 -15.72 -10.15
C ALA A 218 9.98 -16.50 -11.07
N PRO A 219 9.61 -17.72 -11.49
CA PRO A 219 10.44 -18.54 -12.37
C PRO A 219 10.50 -17.93 -13.79
N THR A 220 11.54 -18.27 -14.54
CA THR A 220 11.77 -17.73 -15.90
C THR A 220 10.57 -17.92 -16.82
N GLN A 221 9.84 -19.05 -16.70
CA GLN A 221 8.65 -19.33 -17.50
C GLN A 221 7.52 -18.32 -17.23
N VAL A 222 7.36 -17.88 -15.98
CA VAL A 222 6.38 -16.84 -15.60
C VAL A 222 6.85 -15.48 -16.10
N LEU A 223 8.12 -15.13 -15.88
CA LEU A 223 8.69 -13.86 -16.36
C LEU A 223 8.55 -13.72 -17.88
N GLN A 224 8.76 -14.81 -18.63
CA GLN A 224 8.65 -14.84 -20.09
C GLN A 224 7.26 -14.37 -20.57
N VAL A 225 6.18 -14.72 -19.87
CA VAL A 225 4.82 -14.28 -20.23
C VAL A 225 4.72 -12.75 -20.23
N TYR A 226 5.31 -12.10 -19.23
CA TYR A 226 5.18 -10.65 -19.02
C TYR A 226 6.24 -9.84 -19.75
N VAL A 227 7.46 -10.37 -19.93
CA VAL A 227 8.49 -9.73 -20.77
C VAL A 227 8.01 -9.66 -22.22
N ALA A 228 7.28 -10.66 -22.71
CA ALA A 228 6.72 -10.65 -24.06
C ALA A 228 5.69 -9.54 -24.30
N LEU A 229 5.13 -8.96 -23.24
CA LEU A 229 4.14 -7.88 -23.27
C LEU A 229 4.77 -6.47 -23.23
N VAL A 230 6.10 -6.38 -23.17
CA VAL A 230 6.82 -5.09 -23.23
C VAL A 230 6.84 -4.60 -24.68
N ASP A 231 6.24 -3.44 -24.94
CA ASP A 231 6.08 -2.90 -26.30
C ASP A 231 7.43 -2.56 -26.94
N ASP A 232 8.29 -1.84 -26.21
CA ASP A 232 9.61 -1.44 -26.69
C ASP A 232 10.53 -2.66 -26.92
N ALA A 233 11.03 -2.81 -28.14
CA ALA A 233 11.77 -4.00 -28.55
C ALA A 233 13.15 -4.08 -27.88
N GLU A 234 13.85 -2.96 -27.73
CA GLU A 234 15.18 -2.91 -27.11
C GLU A 234 15.10 -3.25 -25.62
N LEU A 235 14.17 -2.63 -24.91
CA LEU A 235 13.89 -2.91 -23.50
C LEU A 235 13.43 -4.35 -23.29
N ARG A 236 12.58 -4.87 -24.16
CA ARG A 236 12.13 -6.27 -24.13
C ARG A 236 13.30 -7.24 -24.31
N ILE A 237 14.21 -6.97 -25.25
CA ILE A 237 15.43 -7.77 -25.43
C ILE A 237 16.32 -7.68 -24.17
N ALA A 238 16.54 -6.49 -23.63
CA ALA A 238 17.36 -6.29 -22.44
C ALA A 238 16.82 -7.07 -21.23
N LEU A 239 15.51 -6.99 -20.97
CA LEU A 239 14.84 -7.75 -19.90
C LEU A 239 14.91 -9.26 -20.16
N ALA A 240 14.62 -9.70 -21.39
CA ALA A 240 14.65 -11.11 -21.75
C ALA A 240 16.06 -11.72 -21.56
N GLN A 241 17.12 -11.00 -21.96
CA GLN A 241 18.49 -11.43 -21.71
C GLN A 241 18.80 -11.49 -20.21
N ARG A 242 18.44 -10.44 -19.45
CA ARG A 242 18.66 -10.39 -17.99
C ARG A 242 18.00 -11.56 -17.25
N HIS A 243 16.83 -12.00 -17.70
CA HIS A 243 16.05 -13.06 -17.05
C HIS A 243 16.13 -14.42 -17.75
N LYS A 244 17.03 -14.57 -18.74
CA LYS A 244 17.24 -15.79 -19.52
C LYS A 244 15.98 -16.30 -20.25
N CYS A 245 15.10 -15.38 -20.67
CA CYS A 245 13.95 -15.68 -21.54
C CYS A 245 14.41 -15.79 -23.01
N HIS A 246 15.22 -16.80 -23.32
CA HIS A 246 15.89 -16.95 -24.62
C HIS A 246 14.94 -16.89 -25.82
N ASP A 247 13.77 -17.52 -25.70
CA ASP A 247 12.75 -17.53 -26.75
C ASP A 247 12.31 -16.13 -27.17
N ILE A 248 12.19 -15.20 -26.22
CA ILE A 248 11.79 -13.82 -26.52
C ILE A 248 12.90 -13.12 -27.30
N VAL A 249 14.15 -13.29 -26.90
CA VAL A 249 15.28 -12.65 -27.59
C VAL A 249 15.34 -13.13 -29.04
N ILE A 250 15.28 -14.45 -29.24
CA ILE A 250 15.33 -15.09 -30.57
C ILE A 250 14.16 -14.62 -31.44
N ASN A 251 12.93 -14.67 -30.91
CA ASN A 251 11.75 -14.26 -31.65
C ASN A 251 11.75 -12.75 -31.95
N THR A 252 12.25 -11.92 -31.04
CA THR A 252 12.30 -10.46 -31.25
C THR A 252 13.31 -10.10 -32.34
N TYR A 253 14.52 -10.70 -32.35
CA TYR A 253 15.47 -10.48 -33.45
C TYR A 253 14.95 -10.97 -34.80
N ARG A 254 14.25 -12.12 -34.82
CA ARG A 254 13.53 -12.60 -36.01
C ARG A 254 12.51 -11.56 -36.50
N ASP A 255 11.68 -11.02 -35.61
CA ASP A 255 10.62 -10.07 -35.96
C ASP A 255 11.19 -8.73 -36.45
N LEU A 256 12.30 -8.29 -35.86
CA LEU A 256 13.08 -7.14 -36.32
C LEU A 256 13.81 -7.40 -37.65
N LYS A 257 13.91 -8.68 -38.05
CA LYS A 257 14.70 -9.18 -39.18
C LYS A 257 16.19 -8.86 -39.04
N ASP A 258 16.71 -8.85 -37.82
CA ASP A 258 18.11 -8.54 -37.52
C ASP A 258 18.95 -9.83 -37.48
N ARG A 259 19.59 -10.14 -38.60
CA ARG A 259 20.40 -11.36 -38.75
C ARG A 259 21.67 -11.31 -37.91
N GLN A 260 22.29 -10.14 -37.82
CA GLN A 260 23.58 -9.95 -37.15
C GLN A 260 23.43 -10.15 -35.64
N GLN A 261 22.39 -9.56 -35.04
CA GLN A 261 22.13 -9.75 -33.62
C GLN A 261 21.71 -11.18 -33.29
N LEU A 262 20.96 -11.85 -34.16
CA LEU A 262 20.60 -13.26 -33.97
C LEU A 262 21.83 -14.18 -33.99
N LEU A 263 22.76 -13.97 -34.92
CA LEU A 263 24.05 -14.66 -34.97
C LEU A 263 24.89 -14.38 -33.72
N GLY A 264 24.97 -13.12 -33.30
CA GLY A 264 25.67 -12.73 -32.07
C GLY A 264 25.05 -13.39 -30.82
N TYR A 265 23.73 -13.55 -30.80
CA TYR A 265 23.04 -14.21 -29.69
C TYR A 265 23.24 -15.73 -29.67
N ARG A 266 23.39 -16.37 -30.84
CA ARG A 266 23.75 -17.80 -30.95
C ARG A 266 24.99 -18.15 -30.13
N ALA A 267 25.99 -17.26 -30.09
CA ALA A 267 27.21 -17.46 -29.33
C ALA A 267 27.02 -17.35 -27.80
N LYS A 268 25.87 -16.84 -27.34
CA LYS A 268 25.55 -16.65 -25.91
C LYS A 268 24.69 -17.77 -25.32
N VAL A 269 24.09 -18.62 -26.16
CA VAL A 269 23.31 -19.78 -25.71
C VAL A 269 24.19 -21.01 -25.57
N GLU A 270 23.75 -21.98 -24.77
CA GLU A 270 24.51 -23.21 -24.54
C GLU A 270 24.59 -24.05 -25.82
N ARG A 271 25.77 -24.61 -26.09
CA ARG A 271 26.00 -25.42 -27.29
C ARG A 271 25.20 -26.72 -27.23
N GLY A 272 24.49 -27.05 -28.30
CA GLY A 272 23.61 -28.20 -28.40
C GLY A 272 22.22 -28.01 -27.77
N SER A 273 21.94 -26.83 -27.19
CA SER A 273 20.67 -26.53 -26.54
C SER A 273 19.52 -26.40 -27.55
N GLY A 274 18.28 -26.39 -27.06
CA GLY A 274 17.10 -26.16 -27.92
C GLY A 274 17.12 -24.76 -28.55
N GLU A 275 17.64 -23.78 -27.82
CA GLU A 275 17.80 -22.39 -28.26
C GLU A 275 18.78 -22.28 -29.44
N GLU A 276 19.94 -22.95 -29.39
CA GLU A 276 20.89 -22.94 -30.52
C GLU A 276 20.24 -23.52 -31.79
N ARG A 277 19.55 -24.67 -31.65
CA ARG A 277 18.85 -25.31 -32.78
C ARG A 277 17.78 -24.41 -33.38
N LYS A 278 16.97 -23.75 -32.53
CA LYS A 278 15.94 -22.81 -32.98
C LYS A 278 16.54 -21.63 -33.73
N ILE A 279 17.70 -21.13 -33.29
CA ILE A 279 18.43 -20.07 -34.01
C ILE A 279 18.89 -20.57 -35.38
N ASP A 280 19.48 -21.77 -35.43
CA ASP A 280 19.96 -22.37 -36.69
C ASP A 280 18.81 -22.61 -37.68
N GLU A 281 17.67 -23.09 -37.22
CA GLU A 281 16.46 -23.25 -38.03
C GLU A 281 15.99 -21.92 -38.63
N LEU A 282 15.97 -20.84 -37.83
CA LEU A 282 15.59 -19.51 -38.31
C LEU A 282 16.60 -18.95 -39.32
N LEU A 283 17.90 -19.09 -39.05
CA LEU A 283 18.95 -18.57 -39.92
C LEU A 283 19.01 -19.25 -41.30
N ASN A 284 18.63 -20.54 -41.34
CA ASN A 284 18.54 -21.36 -42.55
C ASN A 284 17.19 -21.24 -43.27
N ASN A 285 16.19 -20.57 -42.67
CA ASN A 285 14.89 -20.39 -43.28
C ASN A 285 14.93 -19.36 -44.41
N LEU A 286 14.90 -19.84 -45.66
CA LEU A 286 14.94 -19.04 -46.88
C LEU A 286 13.73 -18.10 -47.08
N GLN A 287 12.65 -18.29 -46.32
CA GLN A 287 11.46 -17.42 -46.39
C GLN A 287 11.64 -16.12 -45.60
N ILE A 288 12.61 -16.04 -44.69
CA ILE A 288 12.86 -14.84 -43.88
C ILE A 288 13.74 -13.87 -44.67
N ARG A 289 13.17 -12.71 -45.03
CA ARG A 289 13.91 -11.60 -45.65
C ARG A 289 14.59 -10.76 -44.57
N TRP A 290 15.86 -11.06 -44.30
CA TRP A 290 16.69 -10.34 -43.33
C TRP A 290 16.97 -8.89 -43.77
N LYS A 291 17.02 -7.97 -42.80
CA LYS A 291 17.61 -6.65 -42.97
C LYS A 291 19.11 -6.84 -42.74
N ASN A 292 19.89 -6.71 -43.80
CA ASN A 292 21.36 -6.76 -43.70
C ASN A 292 21.89 -5.50 -43.01
#